data_AF-A0A1W9NZK2-F1
#
_entry.id   AF-A0A1W9NZK2-F1
#
_cell.length_a   1.000
_cell.length_b   1.000
_cell.length_c   1.000
_cell.angle_alpha   90.00
_cell.angle_beta   90.00
_cell.angle_gamma   90.00
#
_symmetry.space_group_name_H-M   'P 1'
#
loop_
_entity.id
_entity.type
_entity.pdbx_description
1 polymer ?
#
loop_
_entity_poly.entity_id
_entity_poly.type
_entity_poly.pdbx_seq_one_letter_code
_entity_poly.pdbx_strand_id
1 'polypeptide(L)'
;MEEKMKKRKTLWMRYVDFEKIKDMLHLVYENNGKLRAGTLEQLAMERGILVKKENGTPLTHSPRYHYRKVMEGLGLVEVREKFYRIPEDNRVLEFIELTSFKEDMSPDAKEILREIIVGNNDCRKHFFDVFMEDDTYTLEDLRKEGEYIVVETKSMREPPVGKKMEQKKSKKKKVGAIILKNPSGKAIELKTQDEIHAIYWGVRLWALELKITDEIFISFAEGRIIYPVNPDFSDKVLLNHLLNKIKADNSDSEWVVLHIPTFIKEAALSTRFSVDKIKNFLEDLKIKYPLSTMLIPSSTMFIDIKTPFERQDSAFRASYLYEKGKGYISHLRIKRDIVKEVKV
;
A
#
# COMPACT_ATOMS: atom_id res chain seq x y z
N MET A 1 16.99 3.34 -37.13
CA MET A 1 17.40 4.66 -36.60
C MET A 1 16.81 4.75 -35.20
N GLU A 2 17.57 4.32 -34.19
CA GLU A 2 17.11 4.27 -32.79
C GLU A 2 16.95 5.69 -32.26
N GLU A 3 15.70 6.09 -32.06
CA GLU A 3 15.36 7.33 -31.41
C GLU A 3 15.83 7.23 -29.94
N LYS A 4 16.99 7.82 -29.64
CA LYS A 4 17.49 7.99 -28.27
C LYS A 4 16.40 8.69 -27.45
N MET A 5 15.59 7.90 -26.72
CA MET A 5 14.65 8.41 -25.73
C MET A 5 15.43 9.31 -24.78
N LYS A 6 15.19 10.63 -24.84
CA LYS A 6 15.69 11.57 -23.84
C LYS A 6 15.27 11.04 -22.47
N LYS A 7 16.25 10.64 -21.64
CA LYS A 7 16.03 10.28 -20.23
C LYS A 7 15.12 11.33 -19.60
N ARG A 8 13.90 10.95 -19.24
CA ARG A 8 12.96 11.84 -18.56
C ARG A 8 13.66 12.35 -17.30
N LYS A 9 13.77 13.69 -17.17
CA LYS A 9 14.40 14.34 -16.00
C LYS A 9 13.60 14.15 -14.70
N THR A 10 12.35 13.69 -14.79
CA THR A 10 11.41 13.53 -13.69
C THR A 10 10.63 12.23 -13.85
N LEU A 11 10.51 11.47 -12.77
CA LEU A 11 9.69 10.26 -12.67
C LEU A 11 8.20 10.63 -12.75
N TRP A 12 7.41 9.84 -13.47
CA TRP A 12 6.01 10.16 -13.80
C TRP A 12 4.98 9.65 -12.79
N MET A 13 5.38 8.70 -11.92
CA MET A 13 4.50 7.93 -11.03
C MET A 13 3.92 8.75 -9.88
N ARG A 14 3.04 9.72 -10.12
CA ARG A 14 2.45 10.56 -9.07
C ARG A 14 1.17 9.95 -8.54
N TYR A 15 0.89 10.12 -7.25
CA TYR A 15 -0.39 9.70 -6.69
C TYR A 15 -1.58 10.26 -7.49
N VAL A 16 -2.47 9.35 -7.86
CA VAL A 16 -3.73 9.60 -8.57
C VAL A 16 -4.74 8.56 -8.08
N ASP A 17 -6.02 8.91 -8.15
CA ASP A 17 -7.14 8.02 -7.85
C ASP A 17 -7.41 7.14 -9.09
N PHE A 18 -7.28 5.82 -8.96
CA PHE A 18 -7.42 4.94 -10.13
C PHE A 18 -8.87 4.86 -10.65
N GLU A 19 -9.88 5.18 -9.84
CA GLU A 19 -11.26 5.27 -10.33
C GLU A 19 -11.40 6.39 -11.37
N LYS A 20 -10.67 7.50 -11.17
CA LYS A 20 -10.61 8.59 -12.17
C LYS A 20 -9.79 8.22 -13.39
N ILE A 21 -8.72 7.44 -13.24
CA ILE A 21 -7.95 6.91 -14.37
C ILE A 21 -8.85 6.03 -15.25
N LYS A 22 -9.59 5.10 -14.65
CA LYS A 22 -10.60 4.28 -15.33
C LYS A 22 -11.62 5.14 -16.08
N ASP A 23 -12.23 6.11 -15.43
CA ASP A 23 -13.24 6.96 -16.10
C ASP A 23 -12.64 7.77 -17.25
N MET A 24 -11.38 8.22 -17.12
CA MET A 24 -10.67 8.88 -18.22
C MET A 24 -10.36 7.91 -19.37
N LEU A 25 -10.08 6.63 -19.09
CA LEU A 25 -9.87 5.62 -20.12
C LEU A 25 -11.14 5.36 -20.93
N HIS A 26 -12.31 5.31 -20.28
CA HIS A 26 -13.60 5.24 -20.97
C HIS A 26 -13.80 6.42 -21.94
N LEU A 27 -13.45 7.64 -21.54
CA LEU A 27 -13.50 8.80 -22.46
C LEU A 27 -12.57 8.63 -23.66
N VAL A 28 -11.37 8.09 -23.47
CA VAL A 28 -10.42 7.83 -24.57
C VAL A 28 -10.94 6.71 -25.47
N TYR A 29 -11.51 5.65 -24.91
CA TYR A 29 -12.06 4.53 -25.66
C TYR A 29 -13.22 4.96 -26.57
N GLU A 30 -14.19 5.71 -26.04
CA GLU A 30 -15.31 6.28 -26.81
C GLU A 30 -14.85 7.26 -27.91
N ASN A 31 -13.71 7.91 -27.71
CA ASN A 31 -13.19 8.95 -28.59
C ASN A 31 -11.80 8.58 -29.16
N ASN A 32 -11.60 7.30 -29.47
CA ASN A 32 -10.29 6.75 -29.81
C ASN A 32 -9.63 7.54 -30.96
N GLY A 33 -8.44 8.10 -30.70
CA GLY A 33 -7.68 8.88 -31.68
C GLY A 33 -8.20 10.30 -31.95
N LYS A 34 -9.21 10.79 -31.22
CA LYS A 34 -9.83 12.12 -31.43
C LYS A 34 -9.44 13.15 -30.38
N LEU A 35 -9.01 12.71 -29.19
CA LEU A 35 -8.71 13.61 -28.07
C LEU A 35 -7.22 13.96 -28.01
N ARG A 36 -6.91 15.25 -27.95
CA ARG A 36 -5.60 15.77 -27.52
C ARG A 36 -5.59 15.95 -26.00
N ALA A 37 -4.42 16.26 -25.44
CA ALA A 37 -4.26 16.46 -23.99
C ALA A 37 -5.25 17.47 -23.39
N GLY A 38 -5.35 18.66 -23.98
CA GLY A 38 -6.24 19.72 -23.47
C GLY A 38 -7.72 19.37 -23.61
N THR A 39 -8.12 18.73 -24.71
CA THR A 39 -9.52 18.33 -24.94
C THR A 39 -9.93 17.17 -24.04
N LEU A 40 -9.02 16.22 -23.77
CA LEU A 40 -9.26 15.15 -22.80
C LEU A 40 -9.44 15.72 -21.39
N GLU A 41 -8.57 16.64 -20.96
CA GLU A 41 -8.70 17.29 -19.65
C GLU A 41 -10.01 18.09 -19.55
N GLN A 42 -10.37 18.82 -20.60
CA GLN A 42 -11.62 19.58 -20.64
C GLN A 42 -12.84 18.67 -20.53
N LEU A 43 -12.93 17.64 -21.38
CA LEU A 43 -14.04 16.68 -21.37
C LEU A 43 -14.14 15.97 -20.01
N ALA A 44 -13.01 15.58 -19.41
CA ALA A 44 -12.99 14.94 -18.10
C ALA A 44 -13.45 15.88 -16.97
N MET A 45 -13.23 17.19 -17.08
CA MET A 45 -13.81 18.17 -16.14
C MET A 45 -15.32 18.34 -16.37
N GLU A 46 -15.76 18.47 -17.62
CA GLU A 46 -17.18 18.59 -18.00
C GLU A 46 -17.99 17.37 -17.55
N ARG A 47 -17.38 16.18 -17.60
CA ARG A 47 -17.97 14.92 -17.12
C ARG A 47 -17.84 14.70 -15.60
N GLY A 48 -17.21 15.63 -14.87
CA GLY A 48 -17.09 15.59 -13.42
C GLY A 48 -16.07 14.56 -12.88
N ILE A 49 -15.08 14.17 -13.68
CA ILE A 49 -14.01 13.22 -13.29
C ILE A 49 -12.86 13.99 -12.63
N LEU A 50 -12.34 15.01 -13.33
CA LEU A 50 -11.21 15.82 -12.87
C LEU A 50 -11.66 17.02 -12.01
N VAL A 51 -12.52 16.74 -11.03
CA VAL A 51 -13.03 17.71 -10.04
C VAL A 51 -12.71 17.26 -8.61
N LYS A 52 -12.77 18.20 -7.65
CA LYS A 52 -12.66 17.91 -6.22
C LYS A 52 -13.94 17.25 -5.71
N LYS A 53 -13.81 16.23 -4.84
CA LYS A 53 -14.96 15.48 -4.31
C LYS A 53 -15.83 16.36 -3.39
N GLU A 54 -15.24 17.33 -2.69
CA GLU A 54 -15.91 18.12 -1.67
C GLU A 54 -16.85 19.19 -2.23
N ASN A 55 -16.51 19.78 -3.39
CA ASN A 55 -17.21 20.95 -3.91
C ASN A 55 -17.37 20.97 -5.44
N GLY A 56 -17.00 19.90 -6.13
CA GLY A 56 -17.13 19.79 -7.58
C GLY A 56 -16.24 20.75 -8.39
N THR A 57 -15.36 21.52 -7.75
CA THR A 57 -14.50 22.47 -8.48
C THR A 57 -13.42 21.74 -9.28
N PRO A 58 -13.06 22.21 -10.49
CA PRO A 58 -12.01 21.61 -11.29
C PRO A 58 -10.67 21.49 -10.57
N LEU A 59 -9.95 20.40 -10.82
CA LEU A 59 -8.58 20.25 -10.36
C LEU A 59 -7.65 21.27 -11.03
N THR A 60 -6.60 21.69 -10.31
CA THR A 60 -5.57 22.57 -10.88
C THR A 60 -4.79 21.86 -12.00
N HIS A 61 -3.97 22.60 -12.75
CA HIS A 61 -3.24 22.04 -13.89
C HIS A 61 -2.32 20.86 -13.53
N SER A 62 -1.55 20.96 -12.43
CA SER A 62 -0.55 19.93 -12.09
C SER A 62 -1.18 18.55 -11.81
N PRO A 63 -2.24 18.41 -10.98
CA PRO A 63 -2.92 17.13 -10.82
C PRO A 63 -3.47 16.56 -12.14
N ARG A 64 -4.13 17.39 -12.97
CA ARG A 64 -4.67 16.94 -14.28
C ARG A 64 -3.58 16.38 -15.19
N TYR A 65 -2.43 17.06 -15.23
CA TYR A 65 -1.25 16.59 -15.94
C TYR A 65 -0.77 15.22 -15.43
N HIS A 66 -0.80 15.00 -14.11
CA HIS A 66 -0.38 13.72 -13.51
C HIS A 66 -1.29 12.56 -13.91
N TYR A 67 -2.61 12.73 -13.95
CA TYR A 67 -3.53 11.69 -14.46
C TYR A 67 -3.13 11.21 -15.85
N ARG A 68 -2.92 12.15 -16.79
CA ARG A 68 -2.47 11.80 -18.14
C ARG A 68 -1.11 11.11 -18.16
N LYS A 69 -0.14 11.60 -17.37
CA LYS A 69 1.20 11.00 -17.33
C LYS A 69 1.21 9.62 -16.71
N VAL A 70 0.31 9.34 -15.77
CA VAL A 70 0.14 8.00 -15.22
C VAL A 70 -0.48 7.05 -16.25
N MET A 71 -1.53 7.48 -16.96
CA MET A 71 -2.09 6.70 -18.07
C MET A 71 -1.05 6.37 -19.14
N GLU A 72 -0.28 7.38 -19.58
CA GLU A 72 0.80 7.20 -20.56
C GLU A 72 1.92 6.29 -20.02
N GLY A 73 2.33 6.49 -18.77
CA GLY A 73 3.47 5.78 -18.16
C GLY A 73 3.18 4.31 -17.85
N LEU A 74 1.94 3.99 -17.47
CA LEU A 74 1.48 2.62 -17.28
C LEU A 74 1.19 1.91 -18.61
N GLY A 75 1.19 2.63 -19.73
CA GLY A 75 0.81 2.07 -21.03
C GLY A 75 -0.68 1.79 -21.16
N LEU A 76 -1.53 2.47 -20.37
CA LEU A 76 -2.99 2.36 -20.47
C LEU A 76 -3.54 3.12 -21.68
N VAL A 77 -2.76 4.08 -22.20
CA VAL A 77 -3.01 4.81 -23.43
C VAL A 77 -1.72 4.96 -24.22
N GLU A 78 -1.84 5.06 -25.53
CA GLU A 78 -0.78 5.51 -26.41
C GLU A 78 -1.07 6.93 -26.93
N VAL A 79 -0.03 7.68 -27.28
CA VAL A 79 -0.17 9.01 -27.87
C VAL A 79 0.49 9.01 -29.25
N ARG A 80 -0.33 8.94 -30.30
CA ARG A 80 0.12 9.03 -31.70
C ARG A 80 -0.30 10.36 -32.29
N GLU A 81 0.65 11.09 -32.89
CA GLU A 81 0.38 12.41 -33.49
C GLU A 81 -0.32 13.41 -32.55
N LYS A 82 -0.01 13.34 -31.25
CA LYS A 82 -0.61 14.13 -30.15
C LYS A 82 -2.06 13.76 -29.78
N PHE A 83 -2.60 12.68 -30.33
CA PHE A 83 -3.91 12.15 -30.00
C PHE A 83 -3.81 10.89 -29.15
N TYR A 84 -4.66 10.80 -28.12
CA TYR A 84 -4.75 9.65 -27.24
C TYR A 84 -5.54 8.52 -27.90
N ARG A 85 -5.02 7.30 -27.77
CA ARG A 85 -5.67 6.06 -28.24
C ARG A 85 -5.55 4.97 -27.19
N ILE A 86 -6.46 4.01 -27.24
CA ILE A 86 -6.34 2.76 -26.48
C ILE A 86 -5.35 1.85 -27.24
N PRO A 87 -4.31 1.33 -26.56
CA PRO A 87 -3.34 0.44 -27.18
C PRO A 87 -3.97 -0.92 -27.50
N GLU A 88 -3.37 -1.63 -28.45
CA GLU A 88 -3.69 -3.04 -28.76
C GLU A 88 -3.03 -4.00 -27.73
N ASP A 89 -3.14 -3.68 -26.43
CA ASP A 89 -2.77 -4.58 -25.32
C ASP A 89 -4.04 -5.21 -24.78
N ASN A 90 -4.13 -6.54 -24.86
CA ASN A 90 -5.31 -7.30 -24.43
C ASN A 90 -5.70 -7.03 -22.98
N ARG A 91 -4.73 -6.81 -22.08
CA ARG A 91 -5.02 -6.52 -20.66
C ARG A 91 -5.70 -5.17 -20.51
N VAL A 92 -5.32 -4.18 -21.32
CA VAL A 92 -5.94 -2.85 -21.27
C VAL A 92 -7.38 -2.91 -21.80
N LEU A 93 -7.60 -3.66 -22.87
CA LEU A 93 -8.94 -3.87 -23.43
C LEU A 93 -9.84 -4.62 -22.43
N GLU A 94 -9.36 -5.72 -21.86
CA GLU A 94 -10.07 -6.49 -20.84
C GLU A 94 -10.39 -5.64 -19.60
N PHE A 95 -9.44 -4.82 -19.14
CA PHE A 95 -9.68 -3.86 -18.05
C PHE A 95 -10.82 -2.88 -18.36
N ILE A 96 -10.89 -2.36 -19.58
CA ILE A 96 -11.96 -1.45 -20.02
C ILE A 96 -13.30 -2.20 -20.07
N GLU A 97 -13.31 -3.44 -20.58
CA GLU A 97 -14.53 -4.28 -20.67
C GLU A 97 -15.09 -4.68 -19.31
N LEU A 98 -14.23 -4.92 -18.31
CA LEU A 98 -14.62 -5.25 -16.94
C LEU A 98 -15.05 -4.05 -16.10
N THR A 99 -15.03 -2.84 -16.68
CA THR A 99 -15.35 -1.61 -15.95
C THR A 99 -16.43 -0.80 -16.65
N SER A 100 -17.19 -0.04 -15.85
CA SER A 100 -18.18 0.92 -16.36
C SER A 100 -17.81 2.34 -15.95
N PHE A 101 -18.24 3.33 -16.73
CA PHE A 101 -18.08 4.74 -16.40
C PHE A 101 -18.78 5.10 -15.08
N LYS A 102 -18.05 5.73 -14.14
CA LYS A 102 -18.50 6.16 -12.80
C LYS A 102 -19.00 5.07 -11.85
N GLU A 103 -18.83 3.80 -12.20
CA GLU A 103 -19.02 2.69 -11.26
C GLU A 103 -17.68 2.30 -10.63
N ASP A 104 -17.71 1.75 -9.41
CA ASP A 104 -16.51 1.29 -8.73
C ASP A 104 -15.88 0.09 -9.48
N MET A 105 -14.56 0.02 -9.51
CA MET A 105 -13.87 -1.14 -10.10
C MET A 105 -14.21 -2.45 -9.38
N SER A 106 -14.57 -3.46 -10.17
CA SER A 106 -14.71 -4.84 -9.70
C SER A 106 -13.37 -5.41 -9.21
N PRO A 107 -13.39 -6.49 -8.39
CA PRO A 107 -12.16 -7.17 -7.97
C PRO A 107 -11.29 -7.65 -9.14
N ASP A 108 -11.91 -8.13 -10.21
CA ASP A 108 -11.23 -8.65 -11.40
C ASP A 108 -10.56 -7.52 -12.19
N ALA A 109 -11.26 -6.38 -12.38
CA ALA A 109 -10.65 -5.20 -12.98
C ALA A 109 -9.45 -4.68 -12.16
N LYS A 110 -9.56 -4.70 -10.83
CA LYS A 110 -8.42 -4.35 -9.95
C LYS A 110 -7.27 -5.32 -10.14
N GLU A 111 -7.52 -6.61 -10.35
CA GLU A 111 -6.48 -7.61 -10.57
C GLU A 111 -5.66 -7.31 -11.83
N ILE A 112 -6.31 -7.04 -12.96
CA ILE A 112 -5.63 -6.66 -14.19
C ILE A 112 -4.77 -5.40 -13.99
N LEU A 113 -5.30 -4.41 -13.28
CA LEU A 113 -4.56 -3.18 -13.00
C LEU A 113 -3.31 -3.45 -12.12
N ARG A 114 -3.39 -4.38 -11.16
CA ARG A 114 -2.22 -4.81 -10.37
C ARG A 114 -1.16 -5.44 -11.26
N GLU A 115 -1.57 -6.32 -12.19
CA GLU A 115 -0.65 -6.96 -13.14
C GLU A 115 0.03 -5.94 -14.05
N ILE A 116 -0.70 -4.94 -14.55
CA ILE A 116 -0.12 -3.86 -15.36
C ILE A 116 0.91 -3.07 -14.56
N ILE A 117 0.59 -2.71 -13.31
CA ILE A 117 1.48 -1.92 -12.44
C ILE A 117 2.73 -2.71 -12.07
N VAL A 118 2.57 -3.96 -11.62
CA VAL A 118 3.72 -4.82 -11.27
C VAL A 118 4.48 -5.21 -12.52
N GLY A 119 3.84 -5.33 -13.68
CA GLY A 119 4.45 -5.58 -14.98
C GLY A 119 5.21 -4.39 -15.58
N ASN A 120 5.03 -3.18 -15.04
CA ASN A 120 5.63 -1.98 -15.59
C ASN A 120 7.10 -1.83 -15.17
N ASN A 121 8.00 -1.73 -16.16
CA ASN A 121 9.46 -1.63 -15.93
C ASN A 121 9.89 -0.49 -15.01
N ASP A 122 9.24 0.68 -15.10
CA ASP A 122 9.59 1.81 -14.23
C ASP A 122 9.14 1.56 -12.78
N CYS A 123 7.94 1.00 -12.60
CA CYS A 123 7.44 0.64 -11.27
C CYS A 123 8.24 -0.50 -10.62
N ARG A 124 8.64 -1.51 -11.40
CA ARG A 124 9.55 -2.59 -10.98
C ARG A 124 10.86 -2.03 -10.45
N LYS A 125 11.61 -1.43 -11.36
CA LYS A 125 12.95 -0.88 -11.11
C LYS A 125 13.03 0.02 -9.89
N HIS A 126 12.02 0.87 -9.71
CA HIS A 126 12.05 1.89 -8.69
C HIS A 126 11.33 1.52 -7.39
N PHE A 127 10.55 0.44 -7.36
CA PHE A 127 9.81 0.04 -6.17
C PHE A 127 9.71 -1.47 -5.96
N PHE A 128 9.20 -2.24 -6.92
CA PHE A 128 8.92 -3.65 -6.65
C PHE A 128 10.18 -4.54 -6.63
N ASP A 129 11.25 -4.16 -7.33
CA ASP A 129 12.49 -4.95 -7.36
C ASP A 129 13.13 -5.09 -5.97
N VAL A 130 12.91 -4.15 -5.03
CA VAL A 130 13.48 -4.28 -3.68
C VAL A 130 12.84 -5.41 -2.87
N PHE A 131 11.68 -5.92 -3.29
CA PHE A 131 11.00 -7.05 -2.66
C PHE A 131 11.49 -8.40 -3.22
N MET A 132 12.12 -8.42 -4.39
CA MET A 132 12.46 -9.64 -5.13
C MET A 132 13.98 -9.82 -5.27
N GLU A 133 14.44 -11.07 -5.26
CA GLU A 133 15.82 -11.40 -5.63
C GLU A 133 16.02 -11.24 -7.14
N ASP A 134 15.13 -11.86 -7.93
CA ASP A 134 15.15 -11.81 -9.38
C ASP A 134 14.61 -10.48 -9.95
N ASP A 135 15.16 -10.06 -11.08
CA ASP A 135 14.74 -8.85 -11.81
C ASP A 135 13.57 -9.13 -12.79
N THR A 136 13.16 -10.40 -12.92
CA THR A 136 12.05 -10.83 -13.78
C THR A 136 11.12 -11.75 -13.01
N TYR A 137 9.90 -11.28 -12.76
CA TYR A 137 8.89 -11.99 -11.98
C TYR A 137 7.49 -11.53 -12.39
N THR A 138 6.45 -12.26 -11.99
CA THR A 138 5.03 -11.93 -12.17
C THR A 138 4.42 -11.34 -10.89
N LEU A 139 3.17 -10.87 -10.97
CA LEU A 139 2.43 -10.50 -9.75
C LEU A 139 2.33 -11.68 -8.78
N GLU A 140 2.18 -12.89 -9.30
CA GLU A 140 2.04 -14.10 -8.49
C GLU A 140 3.34 -14.47 -7.76
N ASP A 141 4.48 -14.35 -8.45
CA ASP A 141 5.80 -14.55 -7.84
C ASP A 141 6.03 -13.52 -6.72
N LEU A 142 5.67 -12.25 -6.95
CA LEU A 142 5.75 -11.20 -5.92
C LEU A 142 4.93 -11.56 -4.66
N ARG A 143 3.75 -12.17 -4.82
CA ARG A 143 2.87 -12.59 -3.72
C ARG A 143 3.41 -13.77 -2.95
N LYS A 144 4.07 -14.72 -3.63
CA LYS A 144 4.54 -15.97 -3.05
C LYS A 144 5.95 -15.86 -2.46
N GLU A 145 6.81 -15.09 -3.09
CA GLU A 145 8.25 -15.11 -2.85
C GLU A 145 8.76 -13.78 -2.31
N GLY A 146 8.10 -12.66 -2.64
CA GLY A 146 8.56 -11.33 -2.27
C GLY A 146 8.79 -11.16 -0.76
N GLU A 147 9.94 -10.59 -0.40
CA GLU A 147 10.31 -10.26 0.96
C GLU A 147 9.65 -8.96 1.42
N TYR A 148 9.55 -8.74 2.72
CA TYR A 148 9.17 -7.42 3.23
C TYR A 148 10.33 -6.42 3.13
N ILE A 149 10.00 -5.14 3.16
CA ILE A 149 10.96 -4.04 3.26
C ILE A 149 10.70 -3.19 4.50
N VAL A 150 11.75 -2.58 5.03
CA VAL A 150 11.69 -1.60 6.11
C VAL A 150 12.01 -0.22 5.54
N VAL A 151 11.19 0.77 5.91
CA VAL A 151 11.38 2.18 5.56
C VAL A 151 12.22 2.86 6.63
N GLU A 152 13.45 3.21 6.29
CA GLU A 152 14.33 3.99 7.14
C GLU A 152 14.27 5.48 6.75
N THR A 153 14.27 6.35 7.75
CA THR A 153 14.34 7.80 7.57
C THR A 153 15.49 8.38 8.40
N LYS A 154 16.00 9.57 8.02
CA LYS A 154 17.10 10.22 8.76
C LYS A 154 16.82 10.45 10.25
N SER A 155 15.56 10.52 10.68
CA SER A 155 15.19 10.62 12.11
C SER A 155 15.34 9.31 12.89
N MET A 156 15.48 8.17 12.20
CA MET A 156 15.71 6.85 12.81
C MET A 156 17.20 6.49 12.89
N ARG A 157 18.09 7.27 12.27
CA ARG A 157 19.54 7.08 12.42
C ARG A 157 19.98 7.75 13.71
N GLU A 158 20.58 6.98 14.61
CA GLU A 158 21.26 7.55 15.78
C GLU A 158 22.20 8.68 15.32
N PRO A 159 22.20 9.84 16.00
CA PRO A 159 23.15 10.88 15.67
C PRO A 159 24.57 10.30 15.84
N PRO A 160 25.47 10.51 14.87
CA PRO A 160 26.86 10.09 15.04
C PRO A 160 27.40 10.77 16.30
N VAL A 161 27.97 9.95 17.19
CA VAL A 161 28.56 10.37 18.47
C VAL A 161 29.53 11.54 18.20
N GLY A 162 29.25 12.69 18.80
CA GLY A 162 30.19 13.83 18.84
C GLY A 162 29.78 15.12 18.10
N LYS A 163 28.63 15.22 17.43
CA LYS A 163 28.20 16.51 16.85
C LYS A 163 27.17 17.22 17.73
N LYS A 164 27.65 18.22 18.50
CA LYS A 164 26.81 19.21 19.19
C LYS A 164 25.84 19.85 18.18
N MET A 165 24.56 19.92 18.54
CA MET A 165 23.54 20.62 17.77
C MET A 165 23.82 22.13 17.76
N GLU A 166 24.55 22.60 16.75
CA GLU A 166 24.51 24.02 16.39
C GLU A 166 23.14 24.33 15.77
N GLN A 167 22.35 25.15 16.45
CA GLN A 167 21.14 25.73 15.90
C GLN A 167 21.48 26.73 14.77
N LYS A 168 21.76 26.21 13.57
CA LYS A 168 21.84 27.05 12.37
C LYS A 168 20.43 27.38 11.89
N LYS A 169 20.01 28.62 12.14
CA LYS A 169 18.96 29.28 11.35
C LYS A 169 19.42 29.34 9.88
N SER A 170 18.80 28.55 8.99
CA SER A 170 18.36 28.98 7.64
C SER A 170 18.08 27.83 6.64
N LYS A 171 17.24 28.17 5.65
CA LYS A 171 17.07 27.60 4.30
C LYS A 171 16.30 26.27 4.17
N LYS A 172 15.37 26.26 3.20
CA LYS A 172 14.47 25.17 2.74
C LYS A 172 14.82 23.80 3.36
N LYS A 173 13.94 23.28 4.23
CA LYS A 173 14.04 21.91 4.79
C LYS A 173 14.42 20.94 3.67
N LYS A 174 15.69 20.52 3.61
CA LYS A 174 16.10 19.39 2.79
C LYS A 174 15.39 18.18 3.37
N VAL A 175 14.41 17.66 2.65
CA VAL A 175 13.74 16.41 3.05
C VAL A 175 14.82 15.34 3.18
N GLY A 176 14.81 14.63 4.31
CA GLY A 176 15.74 13.54 4.52
C GLY A 176 15.55 12.46 3.46
N ALA A 177 16.64 11.80 3.08
CA ALA A 177 16.55 10.63 2.21
C ALA A 177 15.66 9.57 2.90
N ILE A 178 14.87 8.86 2.09
CA ILE A 178 14.08 7.71 2.51
C ILE A 178 14.78 6.48 1.93
N ILE A 179 15.00 5.46 2.75
CA ILE A 179 15.63 4.21 2.31
C ILE A 179 14.60 3.09 2.46
N LEU A 180 14.40 2.35 1.38
CA LEU A 180 13.61 1.14 1.34
C LEU A 180 14.59 -0.02 1.32
N LYS A 181 14.59 -0.88 2.35
CA LYS A 181 15.59 -1.94 2.48
C LYS A 181 14.94 -3.27 2.85
N ASN A 182 15.32 -4.35 2.17
CA ASN A 182 14.89 -5.70 2.54
C ASN A 182 15.89 -6.37 3.52
N PRO A 183 15.49 -7.44 4.21
CA PRO A 183 16.37 -8.23 5.09
C PRO A 183 17.63 -8.74 4.40
N SER A 184 17.52 -9.12 3.13
CA SER A 184 18.63 -9.64 2.32
C SER A 184 19.66 -8.57 1.91
N GLY A 185 19.42 -7.29 2.24
CA GLY A 185 20.35 -6.18 2.06
C GLY A 185 20.17 -5.37 0.78
N LYS A 186 19.26 -5.75 -0.11
CA LYS A 186 18.83 -4.95 -1.28
C LYS A 186 18.17 -3.66 -0.76
N ALA A 187 18.56 -2.53 -1.34
CA ALA A 187 18.06 -1.23 -0.88
C ALA A 187 17.91 -0.21 -2.02
N ILE A 188 16.88 0.63 -1.91
CA ILE A 188 16.64 1.78 -2.77
C ILE A 188 16.68 3.04 -1.90
N GLU A 189 17.58 3.97 -2.24
CA GLU A 189 17.70 5.26 -1.55
C GLU A 189 17.04 6.38 -2.38
N LEU A 190 15.96 6.96 -1.87
CA LEU A 190 15.24 8.07 -2.48
C LEU A 190 15.85 9.38 -1.96
N LYS A 191 16.62 10.06 -2.82
CA LYS A 191 17.45 11.24 -2.45
C LYS A 191 16.78 12.56 -2.80
N THR A 192 15.96 12.56 -3.84
CA THR A 192 15.34 13.76 -4.39
C THR A 192 13.86 13.85 -4.04
N GLN A 193 13.30 15.05 -4.09
CA GLN A 193 11.85 15.23 -3.94
C GLN A 193 11.06 14.52 -5.04
N ASP A 194 11.59 14.49 -6.25
CA ASP A 194 10.95 13.81 -7.37
C ASP A 194 10.83 12.30 -7.12
N GLU A 195 11.90 11.65 -6.66
CA GLU A 195 11.90 10.22 -6.27
C GLU A 195 10.95 9.95 -5.10
N ILE A 196 10.98 10.79 -4.06
CA ILE A 196 10.08 10.63 -2.90
C ILE A 196 8.62 10.75 -3.34
N HIS A 197 8.29 11.74 -4.18
CA HIS A 197 6.93 11.89 -4.69
C HIS A 197 6.51 10.78 -5.65
N ALA A 198 7.43 10.26 -6.45
CA ALA A 198 7.13 9.21 -7.43
C ALA A 198 6.96 7.84 -6.77
N ILE A 199 7.87 7.50 -5.87
CA ILE A 199 7.98 6.13 -5.36
C ILE A 199 7.24 6.01 -4.04
N TYR A 200 7.65 6.80 -3.05
CA TYR A 200 7.10 6.69 -1.69
C TYR A 200 5.68 7.24 -1.57
N TRP A 201 5.35 8.29 -2.32
CA TRP A 201 4.00 8.85 -2.36
C TRP A 201 3.20 8.45 -3.60
N GLY A 202 3.82 7.85 -4.62
CA GLY A 202 3.12 7.38 -5.82
C GLY A 202 2.92 5.87 -5.79
N VAL A 203 3.90 5.12 -6.30
CA VAL A 203 3.82 3.66 -6.47
C VAL A 203 3.46 2.93 -5.16
N ARG A 204 4.07 3.31 -4.04
CA ARG A 204 3.73 2.74 -2.73
C ARG A 204 2.25 2.91 -2.38
N LEU A 205 1.69 4.10 -2.58
CA LEU A 205 0.28 4.36 -2.25
C LEU A 205 -0.67 3.63 -3.20
N TRP A 206 -0.31 3.54 -4.49
CA TRP A 206 -1.02 2.71 -5.45
C TRP A 206 -1.04 1.24 -5.04
N ALA A 207 0.12 0.70 -4.66
CA ALA A 207 0.26 -0.67 -4.23
C ALA A 207 -0.58 -0.96 -2.97
N LEU A 208 -0.65 -0.01 -2.03
CA LEU A 208 -1.51 -0.11 -0.86
C LEU A 208 -3.00 -0.05 -1.21
N GLU A 209 -3.42 0.93 -2.01
CA GLU A 209 -4.82 1.13 -2.42
C GLU A 209 -5.38 -0.07 -3.19
N LEU A 210 -4.54 -0.66 -4.05
CA LEU A 210 -4.88 -1.86 -4.81
C LEU A 210 -4.64 -3.14 -4.02
N LYS A 211 -4.12 -3.11 -2.78
CA LYS A 211 -3.78 -4.31 -1.99
C LYS A 211 -2.76 -5.23 -2.67
N ILE A 212 -1.82 -4.66 -3.44
CA ILE A 212 -0.61 -5.35 -3.89
C ILE A 212 0.34 -5.55 -2.70
N THR A 213 0.45 -4.51 -1.88
CA THR A 213 1.22 -4.51 -0.64
C THR A 213 0.34 -4.05 0.52
N ASP A 214 0.73 -4.41 1.73
CA ASP A 214 0.17 -3.87 2.97
C ASP A 214 1.31 -3.40 3.88
N GLU A 215 0.96 -2.69 4.96
CA GLU A 215 1.94 -2.01 5.80
C GLU A 215 1.67 -2.17 7.29
N ILE A 216 2.76 -2.32 8.03
CA ILE A 216 2.74 -2.46 9.49
C ILE A 216 3.61 -1.37 10.09
N PHE A 217 3.12 -0.74 11.14
CA PHE A 217 3.89 0.26 11.88
C PHE A 217 3.62 0.12 13.38
N ILE A 218 4.42 -0.71 14.05
CA ILE A 218 4.29 -0.98 15.50
C ILE A 218 4.99 0.09 16.35
N SER A 219 6.13 0.61 15.89
CA SER A 219 6.89 1.61 16.65
C SER A 219 7.78 2.44 15.73
N PHE A 220 8.17 3.62 16.23
CA PHE A 220 9.17 4.46 15.54
C PHE A 220 10.56 3.82 15.49
N ALA A 221 10.88 2.91 16.40
CA ALA A 221 12.19 2.23 16.42
C ALA A 221 12.29 1.17 15.33
N GLU A 222 11.21 0.43 15.09
CA GLU A 222 11.18 -0.63 14.08
C GLU A 222 10.95 -0.12 12.66
N GLY A 223 10.46 1.12 12.53
CA GLY A 223 10.14 1.68 11.24
C GLY A 223 8.87 1.09 10.62
N ARG A 224 8.52 1.64 9.45
CA ARG A 224 7.37 1.15 8.68
C ARG A 224 7.81 -0.05 7.87
N ILE A 225 7.09 -1.15 8.03
CA ILE A 225 7.31 -2.37 7.28
C ILE A 225 6.28 -2.40 6.15
N ILE A 226 6.71 -2.69 4.93
CA ILE A 226 5.85 -2.84 3.76
C ILE A 226 6.09 -4.25 3.22
N TYR A 227 5.03 -5.00 2.92
CA TYR A 227 5.16 -6.38 2.47
C TYR A 227 4.15 -6.70 1.35
N PRO A 228 4.47 -7.61 0.41
CA PRO A 228 3.52 -8.04 -0.61
C PRO A 228 2.37 -8.83 0.03
N VAL A 229 1.16 -8.67 -0.51
CA VAL A 229 -0.04 -9.35 0.02
C VAL A 229 -0.36 -10.58 -0.79
N ASN A 230 -0.43 -11.73 -0.12
CA ASN A 230 -0.95 -12.96 -0.71
C ASN A 230 -2.49 -13.04 -0.52
N PRO A 231 -3.28 -13.11 -1.61
CA PRO A 231 -4.72 -13.26 -1.52
C PRO A 231 -5.18 -14.66 -1.06
N ASP A 232 -4.35 -15.70 -1.20
CA ASP A 232 -4.67 -17.10 -0.88
C ASP A 232 -4.71 -17.34 0.63
N PHE A 233 -5.83 -16.94 1.21
CA PHE A 233 -6.01 -16.94 2.65
C PHE A 233 -6.62 -18.24 3.16
N SER A 234 -6.10 -18.72 4.30
CA SER A 234 -6.65 -19.87 5.01
C SER A 234 -6.68 -19.61 6.51
N ASP A 235 -7.89 -19.62 7.09
CA ASP A 235 -8.09 -19.55 8.55
C ASP A 235 -7.27 -20.61 9.29
N LYS A 236 -7.11 -21.79 8.69
CA LYS A 236 -6.36 -22.90 9.29
C LYS A 236 -4.90 -22.53 9.53
N VAL A 237 -4.30 -21.76 8.63
CA VAL A 237 -2.91 -21.29 8.77
C VAL A 237 -2.78 -20.33 9.96
N LEU A 238 -3.67 -19.34 10.06
CA LEU A 238 -3.67 -18.40 11.19
C LEU A 238 -4.00 -19.06 12.52
N LEU A 239 -4.95 -20.00 12.50
CA LEU A 239 -5.28 -20.82 13.65
C LEU A 239 -4.08 -21.63 14.13
N ASN A 240 -3.36 -22.32 13.23
CA ASN A 240 -2.14 -23.03 13.60
C ASN A 240 -1.08 -22.10 14.18
N HIS A 241 -0.91 -20.91 13.61
CA HIS A 241 0.01 -19.89 14.13
C HIS A 241 -0.38 -19.50 15.57
N LEU A 242 -1.66 -19.27 15.82
CA LEU A 242 -2.22 -18.96 17.14
C LEU A 242 -2.01 -20.09 18.15
N LEU A 243 -2.36 -21.33 17.77
CA LEU A 243 -2.22 -22.50 18.64
C LEU A 243 -0.74 -22.74 19.00
N ASN A 244 0.17 -22.52 18.06
CA ASN A 244 1.61 -22.61 18.33
C ASN A 244 2.07 -21.54 19.33
N LYS A 245 1.56 -20.30 19.23
CA LYS A 245 1.82 -19.25 20.23
C LYS A 245 1.31 -19.61 21.62
N ILE A 246 0.10 -20.19 21.70
CA ILE A 246 -0.47 -20.67 22.98
C ILE A 246 0.38 -21.80 23.57
N LYS A 247 0.84 -22.75 22.75
CA LYS A 247 1.68 -23.87 23.19
C LYS A 247 3.08 -23.43 23.63
N ALA A 248 3.65 -22.40 22.99
CA ALA A 248 4.97 -21.88 23.31
C ALA A 248 4.98 -20.99 24.56
N ASP A 249 3.81 -20.55 25.04
CA ASP A 249 3.71 -19.78 26.27
C ASP A 249 3.90 -20.69 27.50
N ASN A 250 4.99 -20.48 28.22
CA ASN A 250 5.40 -21.28 29.38
C ASN A 250 4.79 -20.80 30.72
N SER A 251 3.80 -19.92 30.72
CA SER A 251 3.18 -19.48 31.98
C SER A 251 2.22 -20.54 32.55
N ASP A 252 2.13 -20.63 33.88
CA ASP A 252 1.16 -21.52 34.54
C ASP A 252 -0.29 -20.98 34.50
N SER A 253 -0.53 -19.86 33.79
CA SER A 253 -1.86 -19.27 33.68
C SER A 253 -2.78 -20.09 32.77
N GLU A 254 -4.06 -20.21 33.14
CA GLU A 254 -5.11 -20.71 32.25
C GLU A 254 -5.28 -19.84 31.00
N TRP A 255 -4.90 -18.56 31.09
CA TRP A 255 -5.05 -17.57 30.02
C TRP A 255 -3.70 -17.19 29.42
N VAL A 256 -3.60 -17.27 28.10
CA VAL A 256 -2.48 -16.72 27.34
C VAL A 256 -2.86 -15.31 26.89
N VAL A 257 -1.96 -14.35 27.08
CA VAL A 257 -2.13 -12.96 26.66
C VAL A 257 -1.31 -12.70 25.41
N LEU A 258 -1.96 -12.33 24.32
CA LEU A 258 -1.32 -12.00 23.05
C LEU A 258 -1.40 -10.49 22.82
N HIS A 259 -0.26 -9.87 22.52
CA HIS A 259 -0.22 -8.49 22.04
C HIS A 259 -0.56 -8.48 20.54
N ILE A 260 -1.70 -7.86 20.18
CA ILE A 260 -2.28 -7.90 18.83
C ILE A 260 -1.34 -7.33 17.77
N PRO A 261 -0.71 -6.14 17.93
CA PRO A 261 0.23 -5.63 16.94
C PRO A 261 1.39 -6.58 16.65
N THR A 262 1.94 -7.22 17.70
CA THR A 262 3.03 -8.19 17.56
C THR A 262 2.56 -9.43 16.82
N PHE A 263 1.40 -9.98 17.17
CA PHE A 263 0.81 -11.12 16.48
C PHE A 263 0.53 -10.81 15.00
N ILE A 264 -0.04 -9.63 14.69
CA ILE A 264 -0.30 -9.19 13.32
C ILE A 264 1.00 -9.16 12.52
N LYS A 265 2.07 -8.58 13.06
CA LYS A 265 3.37 -8.56 12.37
C LYS A 265 3.91 -9.96 12.11
N GLU A 266 3.94 -10.82 13.12
CA GLU A 266 4.48 -12.18 12.95
C GLU A 266 3.66 -12.99 11.94
N ALA A 267 2.33 -12.93 12.03
CA ALA A 267 1.43 -13.58 11.08
C ALA A 267 1.61 -13.01 9.67
N ALA A 268 1.53 -11.68 9.51
CA ALA A 268 1.67 -11.01 8.22
C ALA A 268 3.01 -11.30 7.54
N LEU A 269 4.12 -11.26 8.28
CA LEU A 269 5.44 -11.51 7.69
C LEU A 269 5.67 -12.98 7.34
N SER A 270 5.00 -13.91 8.02
CA SER A 270 5.12 -15.35 7.72
C SER A 270 4.13 -15.84 6.66
N THR A 271 2.94 -15.25 6.57
CA THR A 271 1.88 -15.70 5.66
C THR A 271 1.60 -14.75 4.51
N ARG A 272 2.06 -13.50 4.60
CA ARG A 272 1.74 -12.39 3.68
C ARG A 272 0.26 -12.04 3.60
N PHE A 273 -0.53 -12.42 4.60
CA PHE A 273 -1.94 -12.01 4.67
C PHE A 273 -2.05 -10.53 5.00
N SER A 274 -3.06 -9.86 4.43
CA SER A 274 -3.33 -8.45 4.76
C SER A 274 -3.71 -8.31 6.23
N VAL A 275 -3.36 -7.16 6.82
CA VAL A 275 -3.68 -6.81 8.20
C VAL A 275 -5.17 -6.97 8.47
N ASP A 276 -6.02 -6.51 7.55
CA ASP A 276 -7.48 -6.65 7.65
C ASP A 276 -7.93 -8.11 7.78
N LYS A 277 -7.34 -9.05 7.01
CA LYS A 277 -7.71 -10.47 7.08
C LYS A 277 -7.33 -11.06 8.43
N ILE A 278 -6.15 -10.71 8.94
CA ILE A 278 -5.70 -11.17 10.26
C ILE A 278 -6.61 -10.60 11.36
N LYS A 279 -6.99 -9.34 11.27
CA LYS A 279 -7.93 -8.72 12.21
C LYS A 279 -9.30 -9.37 12.21
N ASN A 280 -9.88 -9.57 11.02
CA ASN A 280 -11.18 -10.24 10.89
C ASN A 280 -11.13 -11.64 11.50
N PHE A 281 -10.04 -12.39 11.29
CA PHE A 281 -9.83 -13.68 11.96
C PHE A 281 -9.83 -13.56 13.49
N LEU A 282 -9.17 -12.55 14.07
CA LEU A 282 -9.16 -12.33 15.52
C LEU A 282 -10.55 -11.94 16.08
N GLU A 283 -11.31 -11.15 15.32
CA GLU A 283 -12.69 -10.81 15.66
C GLU A 283 -13.62 -12.04 15.58
N ASP A 284 -13.47 -12.85 14.52
CA ASP A 284 -14.21 -14.10 14.32
C ASP A 284 -13.92 -15.12 15.43
N LEU A 285 -12.69 -15.17 15.95
CA LEU A 285 -12.37 -16.00 17.11
C LEU A 285 -13.19 -15.60 18.34
N LYS A 286 -13.38 -14.28 18.56
CA LYS A 286 -14.21 -13.80 19.66
C LYS A 286 -15.68 -14.18 19.50
N ILE A 287 -16.17 -14.18 18.26
CA ILE A 287 -17.54 -14.58 17.95
C ILE A 287 -17.73 -16.10 18.11
N LYS A 288 -16.78 -16.90 17.59
CA LYS A 288 -16.86 -18.37 17.60
C LYS A 288 -16.62 -18.97 19.00
N TYR A 289 -15.69 -18.40 19.77
CA TYR A 289 -15.28 -18.93 21.09
C TYR A 289 -15.39 -17.86 22.19
N PRO A 290 -16.59 -17.33 22.47
CA PRO A 290 -16.76 -16.14 23.29
C PRO A 290 -16.39 -16.34 24.77
N LEU A 291 -16.44 -17.57 25.29
CA LEU A 291 -16.05 -17.93 26.66
C LEU A 291 -14.54 -18.15 26.80
N SER A 292 -13.87 -18.49 25.71
CA SER A 292 -12.46 -18.86 25.67
C SER A 292 -11.58 -17.74 25.11
N THR A 293 -12.18 -16.59 24.76
CA THR A 293 -11.48 -15.43 24.20
C THR A 293 -11.98 -14.13 24.84
N MET A 294 -11.08 -13.17 25.07
CA MET A 294 -11.40 -11.87 25.63
C MET A 294 -10.54 -10.78 25.00
N LEU A 295 -11.19 -9.78 24.42
CA LEU A 295 -10.54 -8.59 23.88
C LEU A 295 -10.32 -7.57 24.99
N ILE A 296 -9.09 -7.12 25.16
CA ILE A 296 -8.70 -6.18 26.21
C ILE A 296 -8.52 -4.78 25.59
N PRO A 297 -9.36 -3.81 25.97
CA PRO A 297 -9.23 -2.45 25.49
C PRO A 297 -7.93 -1.83 26.00
N SER A 298 -7.39 -0.92 25.20
CA SER A 298 -6.23 -0.10 25.53
C SER A 298 -6.70 1.29 25.88
N SER A 299 -5.95 1.96 26.75
CA SER A 299 -6.14 3.40 26.91
C SER A 299 -5.82 4.09 25.57
N THR A 300 -6.79 4.86 25.06
CA THR A 300 -6.67 5.62 23.81
C THR A 300 -5.48 6.58 23.85
N MET A 301 -5.09 7.08 25.03
CA MET A 301 -3.93 7.96 25.22
C MET A 301 -2.59 7.34 24.79
N PHE A 302 -2.44 6.01 24.83
CA PHE A 302 -1.22 5.34 24.36
C PHE A 302 -1.17 5.16 22.84
N ILE A 303 -2.33 5.21 22.18
CA ILE A 303 -2.49 4.95 20.74
C ILE A 303 -2.68 6.26 19.95
N ASP A 304 -3.18 7.31 20.59
CA ASP A 304 -3.33 8.65 20.05
C ASP A 304 -2.06 9.51 20.24
N ILE A 305 -0.87 8.93 20.04
CA ILE A 305 0.33 9.75 19.83
C ILE A 305 0.12 10.51 18.52
N LYS A 306 -0.39 11.74 18.62
CA LYS A 306 -0.57 12.63 17.48
C LYS A 306 0.80 13.09 17.02
N THR A 307 1.27 12.51 15.93
CA THR A 307 2.34 13.14 15.17
C THR A 307 1.73 14.26 14.31
N PRO A 308 2.51 15.23 13.83
CA PRO A 308 2.04 16.16 12.81
C PRO A 308 1.74 15.49 11.45
N PHE A 309 1.74 14.15 11.37
CA PHE A 309 1.56 13.36 10.16
C PHE A 309 0.39 12.38 10.33
N GLU A 310 -0.85 12.84 10.15
CA GLU A 310 -2.07 12.01 10.33
C GLU A 310 -2.04 10.66 9.59
N ARG A 311 -1.40 10.60 8.41
CA ARG A 311 -1.22 9.34 7.65
C ARG A 311 -0.27 8.36 8.33
N GLN A 312 0.71 8.82 9.10
CA GLN A 312 1.57 7.95 9.92
C GLN A 312 0.78 7.39 11.10
N ASP A 313 0.01 8.25 11.78
CA ASP A 313 -0.85 7.86 12.91
C ASP A 313 -1.93 6.87 12.47
N SER A 314 -2.47 7.00 11.25
CA SER A 314 -3.42 6.05 10.68
C SER A 314 -2.82 4.65 10.51
N ALA A 315 -1.57 4.55 10.02
CA ALA A 315 -0.89 3.26 9.86
C ALA A 315 -0.50 2.62 11.20
N PHE A 316 -0.14 3.45 12.20
CA PHE A 316 0.06 2.98 13.56
C PHE A 316 -1.22 2.37 14.13
N ARG A 317 -2.33 3.11 14.03
CA ARG A 317 -3.66 2.69 14.50
C ARG A 317 -4.20 1.48 13.73
N ALA A 318 -3.82 1.32 12.46
CA ALA A 318 -4.13 0.15 11.67
C ALA A 318 -3.50 -1.15 12.24
N SER A 319 -2.56 -1.10 13.18
CA SER A 319 -2.03 -2.30 13.84
C SER A 319 -2.88 -2.77 15.03
N TYR A 320 -3.96 -2.07 15.37
CA TYR A 320 -4.85 -2.39 16.51
C TYR A 320 -6.25 -2.78 16.03
N LEU A 321 -6.96 -3.60 16.81
CA LEU A 321 -8.39 -3.80 16.63
C LEU A 321 -9.16 -2.58 17.16
N TYR A 322 -10.33 -2.29 16.61
CA TYR A 322 -11.16 -1.16 17.05
C TYR A 322 -12.60 -1.63 17.23
N GLU A 323 -13.13 -1.49 18.44
CA GLU A 323 -14.52 -1.80 18.74
C GLU A 323 -15.30 -0.50 19.01
N LYS A 324 -16.35 -0.26 18.23
CA LYS A 324 -17.20 0.93 18.37
C LYS A 324 -17.77 1.01 19.79
N GLY A 325 -17.50 2.11 20.49
CA GLY A 325 -17.94 2.32 21.86
C GLY A 325 -16.97 1.83 22.94
N LYS A 326 -15.97 1.00 22.61
CA LYS A 326 -14.91 0.58 23.56
C LYS A 326 -13.51 1.13 23.21
N GLY A 327 -13.28 1.51 21.96
CA GLY A 327 -12.02 2.06 21.49
C GLY A 327 -11.06 0.99 20.97
N TYR A 328 -9.76 1.29 21.01
CA TYR A 328 -8.73 0.41 20.46
C TYR A 328 -8.38 -0.75 21.40
N ILE A 329 -8.19 -1.93 20.83
CA ILE A 329 -7.86 -3.17 21.55
C ILE A 329 -6.43 -3.56 21.17
N SER A 330 -5.58 -3.73 22.19
CA SER A 330 -4.15 -4.07 22.02
C SER A 330 -3.83 -5.50 22.41
N HIS A 331 -4.69 -6.14 23.21
CA HIS A 331 -4.43 -7.49 23.67
C HIS A 331 -5.64 -8.39 23.49
N LEU A 332 -5.36 -9.66 23.21
CA LEU A 332 -6.31 -10.75 23.16
C LEU A 332 -5.90 -11.76 24.25
N ARG A 333 -6.80 -12.05 25.17
CA ARG A 333 -6.69 -13.15 26.12
C ARG A 333 -7.38 -14.37 25.56
N ILE A 334 -6.71 -15.52 25.60
CA ILE A 334 -7.26 -16.78 25.12
C ILE A 334 -7.02 -17.86 26.17
N LYS A 335 -8.05 -18.63 26.50
CA LYS A 335 -7.89 -19.79 27.36
C LYS A 335 -7.08 -20.87 26.67
N ARG A 336 -6.19 -21.54 27.41
CA ARG A 336 -5.37 -22.63 26.88
C ARG A 336 -6.19 -23.81 26.37
N ASP A 337 -7.36 -24.08 26.95
CA ASP A 337 -8.23 -25.18 26.58
C ASP A 337 -8.96 -24.99 25.25
N ILE A 338 -8.88 -23.80 24.63
CA ILE A 338 -9.39 -23.56 23.27
C ILE A 338 -8.83 -24.59 22.27
N VAL A 339 -7.62 -25.12 22.52
CA VAL A 339 -7.00 -26.19 21.73
C VAL A 339 -7.85 -27.46 21.65
N LYS A 340 -8.74 -27.69 22.63
CA LYS A 340 -9.67 -28.83 22.69
C LYS A 340 -10.99 -28.53 21.99
N GLU A 341 -11.40 -27.26 21.93
CA GLU A 341 -12.63 -26.81 21.30
C GLU A 341 -12.48 -26.69 19.78
N VAL A 342 -11.29 -26.33 19.32
CA VAL A 342 -11.01 -26.12 17.91
C VAL A 342 -10.75 -27.46 17.22
N LYS A 343 -11.68 -27.90 16.36
CA LYS A 343 -11.46 -29.05 15.46
C LYS A 343 -10.60 -28.60 14.28
N VAL A 344 -9.41 -29.18 14.14
CA VAL A 344 -8.43 -28.88 13.06
C VAL A 344 -8.65 -29.76 11.83
#